data_AF-A0A8J3T904-F1
#
_entry.id   AF-A0A8J3T904-F1
#
_cell.length_a   1.000
_cell.length_b   1.000
_cell.length_c   1.000
_cell.angle_alpha   90.00
_cell.angle_beta   90.00
_cell.angle_gamma   90.00
#
_symmetry.space_group_name_H-M   'P 1'
#
loop_
_entity.id
_entity.type
_entity.pdbx_description
1 polymer ?
#
loop_
_entity_poly.entity_id
_entity_poly.type
_entity_poly.pdbx_seq_one_letter_code
_entity_poly.pdbx_strand_id
1 'polypeptide(L)' 'MPFLAFDVEIRRVICSTNAIESINARIRKAVRARGHFPNEAAALTCVYLP' A
#
# COMPACT_ATOMS: atom_id res chain seq x y z
N MET A 1 -11.03 -11.55 -20.87
CA MET A 1 -9.83 -11.14 -20.12
C MET A 1 -10.08 -9.78 -19.46
N PRO A 2 -10.33 -9.70 -18.14
CA PRO A 2 -10.72 -8.46 -17.46
C PRO A 2 -9.72 -7.29 -17.57
N PHE A 3 -8.41 -7.58 -17.59
CA PHE A 3 -7.36 -6.57 -17.70
C PHE A 3 -7.40 -5.75 -19.01
N LEU A 4 -7.79 -6.39 -20.12
CA LEU A 4 -7.85 -5.74 -21.43
C LEU A 4 -9.10 -4.86 -21.61
N ALA A 5 -10.06 -4.92 -20.67
CA ALA A 5 -11.25 -4.09 -20.68
C ALA A 5 -10.98 -2.66 -20.17
N PHE A 6 -9.86 -2.42 -19.47
CA PHE A 6 -9.47 -1.10 -19.00
C PHE A 6 -8.84 -0.27 -20.12
N ASP A 7 -8.99 1.06 -20.06
CA ASP A 7 -8.30 1.99 -20.97
C ASP A 7 -6.77 1.87 -20.90
N VAL A 8 -6.06 2.32 -21.93
CA VAL A 8 -4.59 2.23 -22.01
C VAL A 8 -3.89 2.90 -20.83
N GLU A 9 -4.41 4.03 -20.34
CA GLU A 9 -3.81 4.74 -19.21
C GLU A 9 -3.98 3.95 -17.90
N ILE A 10 -5.13 3.31 -17.71
CA ILE A 10 -5.37 2.46 -16.53
C ILE A 10 -4.46 1.22 -16.58
N ARG A 11 -4.33 0.59 -17.75
CA ARG A 11 -3.42 -0.56 -17.91
C ARG A 11 -1.97 -0.19 -17.65
N ARG A 12 -1.52 0.99 -18.09
CA ARG A 12 -0.17 1.51 -17.80
C ARG A 12 0.06 1.65 -16.29
N VAL A 13 -0.91 2.19 -15.56
CA VAL A 13 -0.83 2.31 -14.10
C VAL A 13 -0.81 0.94 -13.43
N ILE A 14 -1.67 0.00 -13.83
CA ILE A 14 -1.73 -1.35 -13.26
C ILE A 14 -0.44 -2.14 -13.54
N CYS A 15 0.13 -1.99 -14.74
CA CYS A 15 1.40 -2.62 -15.09
C CYS A 15 2.61 -1.98 -14.40
N SER A 16 2.44 -0.81 -13.77
CA SER A 16 3.50 -0.19 -12.97
C SER A 16 3.50 -0.76 -11.55
N THR A 17 4.63 -1.26 -11.08
CA THR A 17 4.78 -1.74 -9.69
C THR A 17 4.94 -0.60 -8.69
N ASN A 18 5.23 0.62 -9.17
CA ASN A 18 5.51 1.82 -8.37
C ASN A 18 4.44 2.12 -7.31
N ALA A 19 3.16 1.91 -7.61
CA ALA A 19 2.08 2.20 -6.66
C ALA A 19 2.14 1.26 -5.45
N ILE A 20 2.32 -0.05 -5.69
CA ILE A 20 2.42 -1.06 -4.63
C ILE A 20 3.71 -0.87 -3.83
N GLU A 21 4.83 -0.61 -4.52
CA GLU A 21 6.12 -0.33 -3.88
C GLU A 21 6.06 0.91 -2.98
N SER A 22 5.42 1.98 -3.45
CA SER A 22 5.20 3.22 -2.68
C SER A 22 4.37 2.98 -1.42
N ILE A 23 3.28 2.21 -1.52
CA ILE A 23 2.46 1.81 -0.36
C ILE A 23 3.29 0.99 0.63
N ASN A 24 4.02 -0.01 0.15
CA ASN A 24 4.87 -0.85 0.99
C ASN A 24 5.97 -0.05 1.69
N ALA A 25 6.56 0.94 1.02
CA ALA A 25 7.55 1.83 1.61
C ALA A 25 6.96 2.66 2.76
N ARG A 26 5.75 3.21 2.58
CA ARG A 26 5.03 3.98 3.61
C ARG A 26 4.70 3.11 4.82
N ILE A 27 4.17 1.91 4.60
CA ILE A 27 3.84 0.96 5.69
C ILE A 27 5.10 0.60 6.49
N ARG A 28 6.19 0.23 5.80
CA ARG A 28 7.46 -0.10 6.48
C ARG A 28 8.00 1.07 7.30
N LYS A 29 7.87 2.30 6.81
CA LYS A 29 8.28 3.51 7.55
C LYS A 29 7.44 3.70 8.82
N ALA A 30 6.11 3.59 8.71
CA ALA A 30 5.21 3.72 9.85
C ALA A 30 5.46 2.65 10.93
N VAL A 31 5.62 1.39 10.51
CA VAL A 31 5.92 0.26 11.42
C VAL A 31 7.28 0.44 12.11
N ARG A 32 8.33 0.84 11.38
CA ARG A 32 9.65 1.10 11.97
C ARG A 32 9.64 2.20 13.02
N ALA A 33 8.81 3.23 12.85
CA ALA A 33 8.70 4.33 13.81
C ALA A 33 8.01 3.92 15.12
N ARG A 34 7.07 2.97 15.09
CA ARG A 34 6.32 2.53 16.28
C ARG A 34 6.90 1.29 16.99
N GLY A 35 7.60 0.40 16.30
CA GLY A 35 8.15 -0.81 16.91
C GLY A 35 7.09 -1.89 17.19
N HIS A 36 6.94 -2.32 18.46
CA HIS A 36 5.98 -3.35 18.85
C HIS A 36 4.58 -2.76 19.06
N PHE A 37 3.56 -3.45 18.53
CA PHE A 37 2.17 -3.06 18.71
C PHE A 37 1.52 -3.84 19.85
N PRO A 38 0.81 -3.19 20.78
CA PRO A 38 0.18 -3.87 21.92
C PRO A 38 -1.04 -4.72 21.52
N ASN A 39 -1.63 -4.49 20.35
CA ASN A 39 -2.71 -5.28 19.76
C ASN A 39 -2.85 -4.97 18.25
N GLU A 40 -3.65 -5.77 17.55
CA GLU A 40 -3.88 -5.62 16.10
C GLU A 40 -4.56 -4.28 15.75
N ALA A 41 -5.49 -3.81 16.58
CA ALA A 41 -6.18 -2.53 16.36
C ALA A 41 -5.19 -1.35 16.31
N ALA A 42 -4.19 -1.34 17.19
CA ALA A 42 -3.14 -0.32 17.20
C ALA A 42 -2.26 -0.37 15.95
N ALA A 43 -2.02 -1.56 15.38
CA ALA A 43 -1.30 -1.73 14.12
C ALA A 43 -2.13 -1.22 12.94
N LEU A 44 -3.43 -1.53 12.90
CA LEU A 44 -4.33 -1.03 11.85
C LEU A 44 -4.42 0.49 11.87
N THR A 45 -4.63 1.10 13.05
CA THR A 45 -4.65 2.57 13.17
C THR A 45 -3.35 3.20 12.66
N CYS A 46 -2.19 2.55 12.85
CA CYS A 46 -0.91 3.03 12.33
C CYS A 46 -0.83 3.06 10.79
N VAL A 47 -1.56 2.17 10.11
CA VAL A 47 -1.55 2.07 8.65
C VAL A 47 -2.62 2.98 8.04
N TYR A 48 -3.78 3.12 8.69
CA TYR A 48 -4.90 3.89 8.16
C TYR A 48 -4.85 5.39 8.50
N LEU A 49 -4.28 5.78 9.64
CA LEU A 49 -4.06 7.17 10.04
C LEU A 49 -2.54 7.42 10.16
N PRO A 50 -1.88 7.87 9.08
CA PRO A 50 -0.48 8.27 9.13
C PRO A 50 -0.24 9.52 9.99
#